data_AF-A0A1A7YMD5-F1
#
_entry.id   AF-A0A1A7YMD5-F1
#
_cell.length_a   1.000
_cell.length_b   1.000
_cell.length_c   1.000
_cell.angle_alpha   90.00
_cell.angle_beta   90.00
_cell.angle_gamma   90.00
#
_symmetry.space_group_name_H-M   'P 1'
#
loop_
_entity.id
_entity.type
_entity.pdbx_description
1 polymer ?
#
loop_
_entity_poly.entity_id
_entity_poly.type
_entity_poly.pdbx_seq_one_letter_code
_entity_poly.pdbx_strand_id
1 'polypeptide(L)'
;MKTSVDRKKLEQLYNRYKDPQDDHKIGIDGIQQFCDDLTLDPASISILVVAWKFRAATQCEFSRKEFLDGMLELGCDSPEKLKAILPRLEQELKDAGRFKDF
;
A
#
# COMPACT_ATOMS: atom_id res chain seq x y z
N MET A 1 19.79 -9.74 -4.02
CA MET A 1 18.75 -10.43 -4.82
C MET A 1 17.54 -9.52 -4.87
N LYS A 2 17.10 -9.06 -6.04
CA LYS A 2 15.78 -8.41 -6.13
C LYS A 2 14.75 -9.51 -5.84
N THR A 3 14.05 -9.42 -4.72
CA THR A 3 12.98 -10.36 -4.38
C THR A 3 11.97 -10.32 -5.54
N SER A 4 11.80 -11.44 -6.24
CA SER A 4 10.84 -11.51 -7.33
C SER A 4 9.44 -11.41 -6.71
N VAL A 5 8.69 -10.37 -7.09
CA VAL A 5 7.28 -10.21 -6.71
C VAL A 5 6.47 -11.24 -7.48
N ASP A 6 5.76 -12.10 -6.75
CA ASP A 6 4.82 -13.03 -7.36
C ASP A 6 3.56 -12.28 -7.80
N ARG A 7 3.46 -12.03 -9.11
CA ARG A 7 2.32 -11.31 -9.70
C ARG A 7 0.99 -11.99 -9.42
N LYS A 8 0.95 -13.33 -9.35
CA LYS A 8 -0.30 -14.05 -9.10
C LYS A 8 -0.77 -13.83 -7.66
N LYS A 9 0.15 -13.84 -6.69
CA LYS A 9 -0.17 -13.50 -5.29
C LYS A 9 -0.61 -12.05 -5.15
N LEU A 10 0.06 -11.14 -5.85
CA LEU A 10 -0.29 -9.73 -5.81
C LEU A 10 -1.70 -9.47 -6.39
N GLU A 11 -2.06 -10.14 -7.48
CA GLU A 11 -3.42 -10.08 -8.04
C GLU A 11 -4.47 -10.68 -7.08
N GLN A 12 -4.16 -11.80 -6.41
CA GLN A 12 -5.04 -12.38 -5.39
C GLN A 12 -5.22 -11.44 -4.19
N LEU A 13 -4.15 -10.75 -3.80
CA LEU A 13 -4.18 -9.77 -2.73
C LEU A 13 -5.04 -8.56 -3.11
N TYR A 14 -4.90 -8.04 -4.33
CA TYR A 14 -5.78 -6.97 -4.82
C TYR A 14 -7.25 -7.41 -4.79
N ASN A 15 -7.54 -8.62 -5.26
CA ASN A 15 -8.90 -9.18 -5.25
C ASN A 15 -9.49 -9.37 -3.84
N ARG A 16 -8.66 -9.46 -2.80
CA ARG A 16 -9.11 -9.51 -1.40
C ARG A 16 -9.64 -8.17 -0.90
N TYR A 17 -9.11 -7.06 -1.42
CA TYR A 17 -9.43 -5.71 -0.95
C TYR A 17 -10.29 -4.89 -1.91
N LYS A 18 -10.41 -5.30 -3.18
CA LYS A 18 -11.18 -4.55 -4.18
C LYS A 18 -12.64 -4.35 -3.74
N ASP A 19 -13.23 -3.25 -4.19
CA ASP A 19 -14.63 -2.94 -3.98
C ASP A 19 -15.50 -4.01 -4.70
N PRO A 20 -16.48 -4.65 -4.02
CA PRO A 20 -17.37 -5.62 -4.65
C PRO A 20 -18.20 -5.05 -5.80
N GLN A 21 -18.39 -3.73 -5.85
CA GLN A 21 -19.14 -3.02 -6.88
C GLN A 21 -18.25 -2.41 -7.97
N ASP A 22 -16.94 -2.33 -7.76
CA ASP A 22 -15.99 -1.72 -8.69
C ASP A 22 -14.61 -2.41 -8.65
N ASP A 23 -14.37 -3.24 -9.67
CA ASP A 23 -13.15 -4.03 -9.84
C ASP A 23 -11.89 -3.20 -10.11
N HIS A 24 -12.01 -1.88 -10.25
CA HIS A 24 -10.90 -0.98 -10.53
C HIS A 24 -10.42 -0.19 -9.32
N LYS A 25 -11.05 -0.34 -8.15
CA LYS A 25 -10.63 0.34 -6.92
C LYS A 25 -10.74 -0.53 -5.67
N ILE A 26 -10.01 -0.11 -4.64
CA ILE A 26 -10.13 -0.53 -3.26
C ILE A 26 -10.81 0.65 -2.56
N GLY A 27 -12.05 0.46 -2.11
CA GLY A 27 -12.79 1.47 -1.35
C GLY A 27 -12.47 1.44 0.15
N ILE A 28 -13.26 2.15 0.94
CA ILE A 28 -13.07 2.33 2.39
C ILE A 28 -12.97 0.98 3.12
N ASP A 29 -13.88 0.06 2.86
CA ASP A 29 -13.90 -1.27 3.51
C ASP A 29 -12.63 -2.08 3.19
N GLY A 30 -12.17 -1.98 1.94
CA GLY A 30 -10.93 -2.61 1.49
C GLY A 30 -9.69 -1.99 2.12
N ILE A 31 -9.66 -0.66 2.27
CA ILE A 31 -8.58 0.05 2.99
C ILE A 31 -8.59 -0.34 4.47
N GLN A 32 -9.76 -0.45 5.10
CA GLN A 32 -9.85 -0.90 6.50
C GLN A 32 -9.26 -2.30 6.66
N GLN A 33 -9.68 -3.25 5.81
CA GLN A 33 -9.14 -4.61 5.82
C GLN A 33 -7.63 -4.65 5.55
N PHE A 34 -7.14 -3.79 4.65
CA PHE A 34 -5.71 -3.67 4.37
C PHE A 34 -4.93 -3.12 5.57
N CYS A 35 -5.47 -2.11 6.28
CA CYS A 35 -4.88 -1.60 7.51
C CYS A 35 -4.84 -2.67 8.60
N ASP A 36 -5.93 -3.44 8.76
CA ASP A 36 -6.01 -4.53 9.73
C ASP A 36 -4.96 -5.61 9.44
N ASP A 37 -4.80 -6.03 8.18
CA ASP A 37 -3.81 -7.02 7.75
C ASP A 37 -2.36 -6.50 7.94
N LEU A 38 -2.14 -5.18 7.87
CA LEU A 38 -0.86 -4.53 8.22
C LEU A 38 -0.71 -4.25 9.72
N THR A 39 -1.75 -4.48 10.52
CA THR A 39 -1.90 -4.06 11.92
C THR A 39 -1.59 -2.58 12.12
N LEU A 40 -2.18 -1.74 11.28
CA LEU A 40 -2.07 -0.29 11.33
C LEU A 40 -3.41 0.34 11.75
N ASP A 41 -3.31 1.47 12.43
CA ASP A 41 -4.46 2.37 12.58
C ASP A 41 -4.71 3.08 11.23
N PRO A 42 -5.95 3.09 10.69
CA PRO A 42 -6.30 3.82 9.47
C PRO A 42 -6.01 5.33 9.54
N ALA A 43 -5.85 5.90 10.74
CA ALA A 43 -5.45 7.29 10.96
C ALA A 43 -3.94 7.45 11.27
N SER A 44 -3.14 6.38 11.19
CA SER A 44 -1.70 6.46 11.45
C SER A 44 -0.93 7.16 10.33
N ILE A 45 0.22 7.73 10.68
CA ILE A 45 1.15 8.22 9.67
C ILE A 45 1.63 7.11 8.73
N SER A 46 1.73 5.88 9.23
CA SER A 46 2.20 4.71 8.49
C SER A 46 1.36 4.44 7.23
N ILE A 47 0.03 4.53 7.32
CA ILE A 47 -0.82 4.34 6.13
C ILE A 47 -0.71 5.53 5.16
N LEU A 48 -0.48 6.74 5.65
CA LEU A 48 -0.20 7.90 4.80
C LEU A 48 1.12 7.71 4.03
N VAL A 49 2.15 7.17 4.68
CA VAL A 49 3.41 6.79 4.02
C VAL A 49 3.16 5.81 2.88
N VAL A 50 2.33 4.79 3.11
CA VAL A 50 1.97 3.80 2.09
C VAL A 50 1.24 4.48 0.92
N ALA A 51 0.25 5.32 1.20
CA ALA A 51 -0.51 6.04 0.18
C ALA A 51 0.41 6.91 -0.69
N TRP A 52 1.37 7.61 -0.09
CA TRP A 52 2.38 8.38 -0.82
C TRP A 52 3.26 7.49 -1.69
N LYS A 53 3.75 6.35 -1.17
CA LYS A 53 4.53 5.39 -1.97
C LYS A 53 3.75 4.80 -3.14
N PHE A 54 2.44 4.63 -2.98
CA PHE A 54 1.56 4.14 -4.03
C PHE A 54 1.15 5.24 -5.00
N ARG A 55 1.55 6.50 -4.72
CA ARG A 55 1.17 7.69 -5.48
C ARG A 55 -0.34 7.82 -5.60
N ALA A 56 -1.04 7.54 -4.50
CA ALA A 56 -2.48 7.56 -4.44
C ALA A 56 -3.00 8.98 -4.73
N ALA A 57 -3.90 9.08 -5.70
CA ALA A 57 -4.48 10.36 -6.12
C ALA A 57 -5.59 10.85 -5.19
N THR A 58 -6.32 9.91 -4.55
CA THR A 58 -7.49 10.20 -3.72
C THR A 58 -7.34 9.59 -2.32
N GLN A 59 -7.80 10.32 -1.30
CA GLN A 59 -7.91 9.80 0.06
C GLN A 59 -8.95 8.66 0.14
N CYS A 60 -8.70 7.69 1.03
CA CYS A 60 -9.63 6.60 1.37
C CYS A 60 -9.97 5.65 0.21
N GLU A 61 -9.19 5.68 -0.87
CA GLU A 61 -9.25 4.69 -1.92
C GLU A 61 -7.88 4.45 -2.55
N PHE A 62 -7.72 3.29 -3.18
CA PHE A 62 -6.63 3.03 -4.12
C PHE A 62 -7.22 2.49 -5.41
N SER A 63 -6.83 3.06 -6.55
CA SER A 63 -7.06 2.40 -7.83
C SER A 63 -6.26 1.09 -7.91
N ARG A 64 -6.70 0.18 -8.77
CA ARG A 64 -5.97 -1.05 -9.09
C ARG A 64 -4.52 -0.78 -9.49
N LYS A 65 -4.31 0.27 -10.28
CA LYS A 65 -2.98 0.63 -10.76
C LYS A 65 -2.07 1.08 -9.63
N GLU A 66 -2.53 1.98 -8.76
CA GLU A 66 -1.76 2.48 -7.63
C GLU A 66 -1.36 1.36 -6.68
N PHE A 67 -2.30 0.46 -6.35
CA PHE A 67 -2.02 -0.67 -5.47
C PHE A 67 -1.00 -1.64 -6.08
N LEU A 68 -1.21 -2.08 -7.32
CA LEU A 68 -0.33 -3.07 -7.96
C LEU A 68 1.07 -2.49 -8.25
N ASP A 69 1.13 -1.28 -8.80
CA ASP A 69 2.41 -0.63 -9.12
C ASP A 69 3.17 -0.31 -7.83
N GLY A 70 2.49 0.21 -6.81
CA GLY A 70 3.09 0.52 -5.51
C GLY A 70 3.68 -0.71 -4.81
N MET A 71 2.92 -1.81 -4.74
CA MET A 71 3.41 -3.08 -4.20
C MET A 71 4.60 -3.63 -5.00
N LEU A 72 4.55 -3.55 -6.33
CA LEU A 72 5.62 -4.02 -7.20
C LEU A 72 6.90 -3.18 -7.06
N GLU A 73 6.79 -1.86 -7.00
CA GLU A 73 7.91 -0.94 -6.77
C GLU A 73 8.56 -1.15 -5.39
N LEU A 74 7.74 -1.45 -4.38
CA LEU A 74 8.21 -1.80 -3.03
C LEU A 74 8.72 -3.23 -2.90
N GLY A 75 8.57 -4.07 -3.95
CA GLY A 75 9.01 -5.47 -3.92
C GLY A 75 8.17 -6.37 -3.01
N CYS A 76 6.89 -6.02 -2.81
CA CYS A 76 5.96 -6.70 -1.91
C CYS A 76 4.86 -7.43 -2.72
N ASP A 77 4.54 -8.66 -2.33
CA ASP A 77 3.41 -9.44 -2.86
C ASP A 77 2.49 -9.96 -1.74
N SER A 78 2.72 -9.50 -0.50
CA SER A 78 1.91 -9.83 0.68
C SER A 78 1.92 -8.68 1.69
N PRO A 79 0.90 -8.57 2.56
CA PRO A 79 0.86 -7.56 3.63
C PRO A 79 2.05 -7.68 4.57
N GLU A 80 2.50 -8.89 4.89
CA GLU A 80 3.61 -9.12 5.82
C GLU A 80 4.92 -8.56 5.27
N LYS A 81 5.16 -8.68 3.96
CA LYS A 81 6.33 -8.07 3.30
C LYS A 81 6.27 -6.55 3.35
N LEU A 82 5.10 -5.96 3.09
CA LEU A 82 4.92 -4.52 3.18
C LEU A 82 5.12 -4.03 4.62
N LYS A 83 4.51 -4.70 5.59
CA LYS A 83 4.67 -4.42 7.02
C LYS A 83 6.13 -4.46 7.46
N ALA A 84 6.91 -5.43 6.98
CA ALA A 84 8.34 -5.55 7.30
C ALA A 84 9.18 -4.37 6.80
N ILE A 85 8.75 -3.68 5.73
CA ILE A 85 9.47 -2.52 5.19
C ILE A 85 8.93 -1.17 5.68
N LEU A 86 7.73 -1.13 6.29
CA LEU A 86 7.12 0.11 6.80
C LEU A 86 8.06 0.95 7.66
N PRO A 87 8.82 0.40 8.64
CA PRO A 87 9.73 1.20 9.45
C PRO A 87 10.80 1.91 8.62
N ARG A 88 11.26 1.29 7.52
CA ARG A 88 12.20 1.91 6.58
C ARG A 88 11.54 3.04 5.80
N LEU A 89 10.30 2.86 5.33
CA LEU A 89 9.57 3.88 4.58
C LEU A 89 9.27 5.10 5.46
N GLU A 90 8.94 4.89 6.74
CA GLU A 90 8.77 5.97 7.71
C GLU A 90 10.06 6.73 8.01
N GLN A 91 11.20 6.02 8.07
CA GLN A 91 12.51 6.67 8.22
C GLN A 91 12.88 7.51 6.99
N GLU A 92 12.59 7.01 5.78
CA GLU A 92 12.79 7.74 4.53
C GLU A 92 12.01 9.07 4.50
N LEU A 93 10.88 9.16 5.21
CA LEU A 93 10.10 10.39 5.34
C LEU A 93 10.69 11.40 6.33
N LYS A 94 11.50 10.94 7.28
CA LYS A 94 12.16 11.82 8.25
C LYS A 94 13.36 12.56 7.65
N ASP A 95 13.84 12.12 6.49
CA ASP A 95 14.82 12.88 5.72
C ASP A 95 14.18 14.18 5.21
N ALA A 96 14.70 15.32 5.67
CA ALA A 96 14.13 16.66 5.45
C ALA A 96 13.93 17.04 3.97
N GLY A 97 14.61 16.34 3.04
CA GLY A 97 14.41 16.50 1.60
C GLY A 97 13.14 15.82 1.08
N ARG A 98 12.77 14.66 1.64
CA ARG A 98 11.63 13.85 1.17
C ARG A 98 10.33 14.20 1.85
N PHE A 99 10.41 14.73 3.08
CA PHE A 99 9.24 15.26 3.78
C PHE A 99 8.56 16.41 3.03
N LYS A 100 9.31 17.20 2.24
CA LYS A 100 8.75 18.31 1.45
C LYS A 100 7.92 17.82 0.25
N ASP A 101 8.16 16.60 -0.21
CA ASP A 101 7.44 15.96 -1.32
C ASP A 101 6.29 15.05 -0.83
N PHE A 102 6.10 14.93 0.48
CA PHE A 102 5.03 14.19 1.14
C PHE A 102 3.88 15.12 1.52
#